data_AF-A0A1B8C1Q2-F1
#
_entry.id   AF-A0A1B8C1Q2-F1
#
_cell.length_a   1.000
_cell.length_b   1.000
_cell.length_c   1.000
_cell.angle_alpha   90.00
_cell.angle_beta   90.00
_cell.angle_gamma   90.00
#
_symmetry.space_group_name_H-M   'P 1'
#
loop_
_entity.id
_entity.type
_entity.pdbx_description
1 polymer ?
#
loop_
_entity_poly.entity_id
_entity_poly.type
_entity_poly.pdbx_seq_one_letter_code
_entity_poly.pdbx_strand_id
1 'polypeptide(L)'
;MKGVSLVLVIIGTGGGKTMLFQLPARSQKGGTTIVVVPLKSLEESLHERCMELGISSIQWDGSQQERMAQVVFVQPESVITVSFAWYLNWLQGLGQLVRVVFDECHTIQDSQADFQLDMKKASAAMVRHGVQMMYLTATLAPVDMPEFMEVIKVQILADNIFRDSTSWRNIAYSVVEHEGDIEETQAVRDLVAWKLEEYLAPAKIIIYSSSIEAIKELGKELEYPMYYAKVGSEAEKKKIR
;
A
#
# COMPACT_ATOMS: atom_id res chain seq x y z
N MET A 1 -5.53 21.95 -19.99
CA MET A 1 -5.32 20.49 -20.20
C MET A 1 -6.61 19.78 -19.80
N LYS A 2 -7.16 18.91 -20.66
CA LYS A 2 -8.37 18.12 -20.37
C LYS A 2 -8.02 17.08 -19.31
N GLY A 3 -8.36 17.35 -18.06
CA GLY A 3 -7.87 16.60 -16.90
C GLY A 3 -8.87 15.57 -16.37
N VAL A 4 -9.25 14.57 -17.16
CA VAL A 4 -9.76 13.31 -16.58
C VAL A 4 -9.00 12.17 -17.24
N SER A 5 -7.69 12.15 -17.06
CA SER A 5 -6.90 10.96 -17.36
C SER A 5 -6.98 10.06 -16.12
N LEU A 6 -7.83 9.04 -16.22
CA LEU A 6 -7.84 7.91 -15.31
C LEU A 6 -6.73 6.97 -15.74
N VAL A 7 -5.84 6.60 -14.83
CA VAL A 7 -4.72 5.72 -15.11
C VAL A 7 -4.73 4.57 -14.10
N LEU A 8 -4.55 3.34 -14.59
CA LEU A 8 -4.32 2.16 -13.76
C LEU A 8 -2.89 1.68 -13.98
N VAL A 9 -2.13 1.56 -12.90
CA VAL A 9 -0.75 1.07 -12.93
C VAL A 9 -0.62 -0.16 -12.04
N ILE A 10 -0.25 -1.27 -12.66
CA ILE A 10 -0.06 -2.57 -12.04
C ILE A 10 1.41 -2.95 -12.19
N ILE A 11 2.20 -2.74 -11.15
CA ILE A 11 3.64 -3.04 -11.15
C ILE A 11 4.03 -3.68 -9.82
N GLY A 12 4.97 -4.64 -9.87
CA GLY A 12 5.40 -5.41 -8.70
C GLY A 12 5.85 -4.54 -7.51
N THR A 13 5.81 -5.11 -6.32
CA THR A 13 6.33 -4.45 -5.11
C THR A 13 7.81 -4.11 -5.33
N GLY A 14 8.22 -2.90 -4.94
CA GLY A 14 9.56 -2.38 -5.24
C GLY A 14 9.73 -1.79 -6.64
N GLY A 15 8.76 -1.94 -7.56
CA GLY A 15 8.80 -1.40 -8.93
C GLY A 15 8.67 0.13 -9.05
N GLY A 16 8.72 0.86 -7.94
CA GLY A 16 8.71 2.33 -7.97
C GLY A 16 7.33 2.99 -8.04
N LYS A 17 6.23 2.32 -7.64
CA LYS A 17 4.86 2.89 -7.61
C LYS A 17 4.81 4.28 -6.96
N THR A 18 5.45 4.42 -5.81
CA THR A 18 5.49 5.66 -5.04
C THR A 18 6.08 6.84 -5.83
N MET A 19 7.03 6.60 -6.72
CA MET A 19 7.64 7.65 -7.54
C MET A 19 6.65 8.31 -8.50
N LEU A 20 5.59 7.59 -8.91
CA LEU A 20 4.61 8.09 -9.87
C LEU A 20 3.86 9.33 -9.37
N PHE A 21 3.76 9.51 -8.05
CA PHE A 21 3.22 10.72 -7.45
C PHE A 21 4.28 11.61 -6.80
N GLN A 22 5.35 11.04 -6.23
CA GLN A 22 6.42 11.83 -5.60
C GLN A 22 7.19 12.69 -6.61
N LEU A 23 7.56 12.14 -7.76
CA LEU A 23 8.31 12.86 -8.78
C LEU A 23 7.54 14.10 -9.27
N PRO A 24 6.28 13.99 -9.74
CA PRO A 24 5.53 15.17 -10.15
C PRO A 24 5.24 16.12 -8.99
N ALA A 25 4.96 15.63 -7.77
CA ALA A 25 4.81 16.50 -6.60
C ALA A 25 6.07 17.35 -6.35
N ARG A 26 7.26 16.77 -6.56
CA ARG A 26 8.55 17.46 -6.39
C ARG A 26 8.91 18.39 -7.55
N SER A 27 8.58 18.01 -8.78
CA SER A 27 9.00 18.68 -10.01
C SER A 27 8.03 19.77 -10.48
N GLN A 28 6.74 19.67 -10.15
CA GLN A 28 5.75 20.67 -10.53
C GLN A 28 5.77 21.84 -9.53
N LYS A 29 5.66 23.07 -10.05
CA LYS A 29 5.55 24.27 -9.23
C LYS A 29 4.09 24.45 -8.81
N GLY A 30 3.80 24.16 -7.55
CA GLY A 30 2.46 24.27 -6.99
C GLY A 30 1.55 23.08 -7.32
N GLY A 31 0.41 23.02 -6.65
CA GLY A 31 -0.51 21.90 -6.69
C GLY A 31 -0.33 20.91 -5.54
N THR A 32 -1.44 20.24 -5.23
CA THR A 32 -1.60 19.25 -4.17
C THR A 32 -2.06 17.96 -4.81
N THR A 33 -1.32 16.89 -4.53
CA THR A 33 -1.72 15.51 -4.83
C THR A 33 -2.34 14.91 -3.58
N ILE A 34 -3.58 14.44 -3.69
CA ILE A 34 -4.18 13.60 -2.65
C ILE A 34 -3.76 12.16 -2.87
N VAL A 35 -3.29 11.48 -1.83
CA VAL A 35 -2.95 10.06 -1.85
C VAL A 35 -3.83 9.35 -0.83
N VAL A 36 -4.80 8.59 -1.33
CA VAL A 36 -5.65 7.71 -0.53
C VAL A 36 -4.88 6.41 -0.27
N VAL A 37 -4.59 6.12 1.00
CA VAL A 37 -3.79 4.97 1.42
C VAL A 37 -4.65 4.10 2.34
N PRO A 38 -4.75 2.78 2.10
CA PRO A 38 -5.62 1.90 2.87
C PRO A 38 -5.10 1.54 4.27
N LEU A 39 -3.80 1.70 4.51
CA LEU A 39 -3.14 1.27 5.74
C LEU A 39 -2.45 2.46 6.43
N LYS A 40 -2.76 2.69 7.71
CA LYS A 40 -2.16 3.74 8.56
C LYS A 40 -0.62 3.67 8.59
N SER A 41 -0.06 2.48 8.77
CA SER A 41 1.39 2.28 8.84
C SER A 41 2.09 2.56 7.50
N LEU A 42 1.41 2.31 6.39
CA LEU A 42 1.91 2.66 5.07
C LEU A 42 1.89 4.17 4.88
N GLU A 43 0.80 4.85 5.27
CA GLU A 43 0.70 6.31 5.26
C GLU A 43 1.86 6.98 6.00
N GLU A 44 2.19 6.54 7.22
CA GLU A 44 3.31 7.07 8.01
C GLU A 44 4.64 6.94 7.26
N SER A 45 4.93 5.74 6.75
CA SER A 45 6.17 5.50 6.01
C SER A 45 6.29 6.34 4.71
N LEU A 46 5.17 6.56 4.02
CA LEU A 46 5.12 7.38 2.81
C LEU A 46 5.29 8.87 3.14
N HIS A 47 4.70 9.33 4.25
CA HIS A 47 4.86 10.68 4.76
C HIS A 47 6.33 10.98 5.12
N GLU A 48 6.96 10.13 5.93
CA GLU A 48 8.37 10.26 6.30
C GLU A 48 9.26 10.37 5.05
N ARG A 49 9.06 9.46 4.07
CA ARG A 49 9.82 9.47 2.81
C ARG A 49 9.61 10.73 1.97
N CYS A 50 8.38 11.28 1.93
CA CYS A 50 8.14 12.54 1.25
C CYS A 50 8.91 13.68 1.92
N MET A 51 8.89 13.75 3.24
CA MET A 51 9.61 14.78 4.02
C MET A 51 11.13 14.69 3.79
N GLU A 52 11.70 13.49 3.77
CA GLU A 52 13.13 13.26 3.46
C GLU A 52 13.52 13.76 2.07
N LEU A 53 12.62 13.66 1.08
CA LEU A 53 12.83 14.15 -0.29
C LEU A 53 12.57 15.66 -0.45
N GLY A 54 12.23 16.35 0.64
CA GLY A 54 11.85 17.77 0.65
C GLY A 54 10.52 18.03 -0.07
N ILE A 55 9.63 17.03 -0.12
CA ILE A 55 8.26 17.16 -0.59
C ILE A 55 7.40 17.51 0.63
N SER A 56 6.80 18.69 0.65
CA SER A 56 5.88 19.04 1.74
C SER A 56 4.70 18.09 1.74
N SER A 57 4.47 17.41 2.86
CA SER A 57 3.38 16.47 2.98
C SER A 57 2.68 16.57 4.33
N ILE A 58 1.41 16.19 4.36
CA ILE A 58 0.60 16.12 5.58
C ILE A 58 -0.15 14.78 5.63
N GLN A 59 -0.37 14.30 6.84
CA GLN A 59 -1.29 13.22 7.15
C GLN A 59 -2.61 13.84 7.59
N TRP A 60 -3.71 13.53 6.91
CA TRP A 60 -5.00 14.14 7.18
C TRP A 60 -5.59 13.58 8.48
N ASP A 61 -5.84 14.47 9.44
CA ASP A 61 -6.45 14.17 10.75
C ASP A 61 -7.76 14.95 10.99
N GLY A 62 -8.21 15.74 10.01
CA GLY A 62 -9.40 16.59 10.11
C GLY A 62 -9.19 17.95 10.79
N SER A 63 -8.03 18.21 11.39
CA SER A 63 -7.72 19.48 12.07
C SER A 63 -7.07 20.53 11.15
N GLN A 64 -6.45 20.09 10.05
CA GLN A 64 -5.62 20.92 9.18
C GLN A 64 -6.38 21.46 7.95
N GLN A 65 -7.53 22.12 8.20
CA GLN A 65 -8.49 22.44 7.13
C GLN A 65 -8.00 23.47 6.11
N GLU A 66 -7.03 24.33 6.42
CA GLU A 66 -6.51 25.35 5.48
C GLU A 66 -5.00 25.23 5.24
N ARG A 67 -4.45 24.02 5.42
CA ARG A 67 -3.03 23.77 5.19
C ARG A 67 -2.77 23.26 3.78
N MET A 68 -1.91 23.94 3.04
CA MET A 68 -1.42 23.48 1.75
C MET A 68 -0.18 22.60 1.91
N ALA A 69 -0.11 21.55 1.10
CA ALA A 69 1.04 20.68 0.95
C ALA A 69 1.12 20.16 -0.48
N GLN A 70 2.30 19.71 -0.92
CA GLN A 70 2.46 19.06 -2.22
C GLN A 70 1.77 17.69 -2.23
N VAL A 71 1.76 16.99 -1.09
CA VAL A 71 1.10 15.69 -0.91
C VAL A 71 0.24 15.68 0.35
N VAL A 72 -0.98 15.18 0.25
CA VAL A 72 -1.88 14.97 1.41
C VAL A 72 -2.23 13.49 1.44
N PHE A 73 -1.82 12.80 2.49
CA PHE A 73 -2.22 11.43 2.74
C PHE A 73 -3.54 11.40 3.50
N VAL A 74 -4.43 10.49 3.11
CA VAL A 74 -5.77 10.37 3.71
C VAL A 74 -6.23 8.92 3.69
N GLN A 75 -6.89 8.48 4.76
CA GLN A 75 -7.52 7.17 4.81
C GLN A 75 -8.90 7.18 4.12
N PRO A 76 -9.38 6.06 3.55
CA PRO A 76 -10.63 6.02 2.78
C PRO A 76 -11.85 6.54 3.54
N GLU A 77 -11.99 6.18 4.81
CA GLU A 77 -13.07 6.63 5.71
C GLU A 77 -13.05 8.14 5.96
N SER A 78 -11.86 8.77 5.89
CA SER A 78 -11.73 10.22 6.04
C SER A 78 -12.15 10.96 4.77
N VAL A 79 -12.02 10.35 3.59
CA VAL A 79 -12.38 10.97 2.30
C VAL A 79 -13.87 11.31 2.24
N ILE A 80 -14.71 10.50 2.88
CA ILE A 80 -16.18 10.65 2.84
C ILE A 80 -16.71 11.64 3.89
N THR A 81 -15.84 12.25 4.69
CA THR A 81 -16.23 13.22 5.72
C THR A 81 -16.52 14.59 5.15
N VAL A 82 -17.37 15.37 5.84
CA VAL A 82 -17.73 16.74 5.45
C VAL A 82 -16.51 17.67 5.48
N SER A 83 -15.63 17.52 6.49
CA SER A 83 -14.43 18.35 6.64
C SER A 83 -13.46 18.14 5.48
N PHE A 84 -13.28 16.89 5.03
CA PHE A 84 -12.42 16.61 3.89
C PHE A 84 -13.04 17.06 2.57
N ALA A 85 -14.35 16.90 2.38
CA ALA A 85 -15.05 17.45 1.23
C ALA A 85 -14.91 18.97 1.13
N TRP A 86 -14.98 19.68 2.26
CA TRP A 86 -14.71 21.12 2.31
C TRP A 86 -13.27 21.44 1.89
N TYR A 87 -12.29 20.70 2.42
CA TYR A 87 -10.87 20.85 2.07
C TYR A 87 -10.60 20.66 0.58
N LEU A 88 -11.18 19.61 -0.03
CA LEU A 88 -11.07 19.38 -1.47
C LEU A 88 -11.66 20.53 -2.29
N ASN A 89 -12.84 21.02 -1.90
CA ASN A 89 -13.48 22.16 -2.58
C ASN A 89 -12.66 23.44 -2.44
N TRP A 90 -12.04 23.67 -1.27
CA TRP A 90 -11.13 24.78 -1.05
C TRP A 90 -9.88 24.69 -1.94
N LEU A 91 -9.20 23.54 -1.97
CA LEU A 91 -8.06 23.31 -2.88
C LEU A 91 -8.46 23.47 -4.35
N GLN A 92 -9.62 22.97 -4.75
CA GLN A 92 -10.13 23.09 -6.11
C GLN A 92 -10.44 24.54 -6.47
N GLY A 93 -11.05 25.31 -5.58
CA GLY A 93 -11.33 26.73 -5.76
C GLY A 93 -10.06 27.58 -5.92
N LEU A 94 -8.97 27.17 -5.28
CA LEU A 94 -7.64 27.77 -5.46
C LEU A 94 -6.88 27.26 -6.69
N GLY A 95 -7.44 26.30 -7.45
CA GLY A 95 -6.76 25.65 -8.57
C GLY A 95 -5.55 24.81 -8.13
N GLN A 96 -5.51 24.37 -6.87
CA GLN A 96 -4.40 23.64 -6.28
C GLN A 96 -4.63 22.12 -6.27
N LEU A 97 -5.86 21.63 -6.33
CA LEU A 97 -6.09 20.18 -6.49
C LEU A 97 -5.68 19.76 -7.92
N VAL A 98 -4.61 18.98 -8.05
CA VAL A 98 -4.08 18.58 -9.38
C VAL A 98 -4.19 17.08 -9.66
N ARG A 99 -4.25 16.25 -8.62
CA ARG A 99 -4.25 14.80 -8.75
C ARG A 99 -4.83 14.10 -7.52
N VAL A 100 -5.46 12.96 -7.75
CA VAL A 100 -5.79 11.98 -6.72
C VAL A 100 -5.15 10.63 -7.07
N VAL A 101 -4.57 9.97 -6.08
CA VAL A 101 -3.93 8.66 -6.18
C VAL A 101 -4.61 7.72 -5.19
N PHE A 102 -5.04 6.55 -5.65
CA PHE A 102 -5.47 5.44 -4.81
C PHE A 102 -4.33 4.41 -4.79
N ASP A 103 -3.59 4.39 -3.68
CA ASP A 103 -2.54 3.39 -3.47
C ASP A 103 -3.15 2.07 -2.98
N GLU A 104 -2.50 0.96 -3.35
CA GLU A 104 -3.01 -0.40 -3.16
C GLU A 104 -4.50 -0.55 -3.52
N CYS A 105 -4.89 -0.01 -4.68
CA CYS A 105 -6.28 0.13 -5.09
C CYS A 105 -7.06 -1.19 -5.17
N HIS A 106 -6.37 -2.32 -5.37
CA HIS A 106 -6.95 -3.66 -5.36
C HIS A 106 -7.70 -3.99 -4.06
N THR A 107 -7.38 -3.32 -2.94
CA THR A 107 -8.08 -3.45 -1.65
C THR A 107 -9.56 -3.07 -1.73
N ILE A 108 -10.00 -2.41 -2.82
CA ILE A 108 -11.42 -2.20 -3.08
C ILE A 108 -12.20 -3.51 -3.33
N GLN A 109 -11.50 -4.60 -3.63
CA GLN A 109 -12.05 -5.96 -3.73
C GLN A 109 -11.87 -6.77 -2.44
N ASP A 110 -11.36 -6.17 -1.36
CA ASP A 110 -11.18 -6.87 -0.10
C ASP A 110 -12.52 -7.37 0.47
N SER A 111 -12.46 -8.50 1.16
CA SER A 111 -13.60 -9.20 1.77
C SER A 111 -14.14 -8.49 3.02
N GLN A 112 -13.39 -7.55 3.60
CA GLN A 112 -13.89 -6.70 4.67
C GLN A 112 -14.88 -5.67 4.13
N ALA A 113 -16.18 -5.95 4.30
CA ALA A 113 -17.28 -5.21 3.70
C ALA A 113 -17.23 -3.69 3.97
N ASP A 114 -16.89 -3.28 5.20
CA ASP A 114 -16.82 -1.86 5.58
C ASP A 114 -15.68 -1.14 4.85
N PHE A 115 -14.49 -1.76 4.82
CA PHE A 115 -13.32 -1.19 4.16
C PHE A 115 -13.51 -1.05 2.65
N GLN A 116 -14.05 -2.10 2.03
CA GLN A 116 -14.43 -2.09 0.62
C GLN A 116 -15.43 -0.96 0.33
N LEU A 117 -16.42 -0.76 1.21
CA LEU A 117 -17.44 0.27 1.03
C LEU A 117 -16.85 1.68 1.10
N ASP A 118 -15.93 1.93 2.02
CA ASP A 118 -15.28 3.23 2.17
C ASP A 118 -14.37 3.55 0.98
N MET A 119 -13.61 2.58 0.48
CA MET A 119 -12.82 2.74 -0.76
C MET A 119 -13.70 3.05 -1.97
N LYS A 120 -14.84 2.37 -2.12
CA LYS A 120 -15.84 2.63 -3.19
C LYS A 120 -16.37 4.06 -3.11
N LYS A 121 -16.80 4.48 -1.92
CA LYS A 121 -17.32 5.84 -1.71
C LYS A 121 -16.24 6.90 -1.92
N ALA A 122 -15.01 6.65 -1.46
CA ALA A 122 -13.87 7.55 -1.63
C ALA A 122 -13.55 7.76 -3.11
N SER A 123 -13.44 6.68 -3.90
CA SER A 123 -13.25 6.77 -5.36
C SER A 123 -14.34 7.60 -6.02
N ALA A 124 -15.62 7.28 -5.75
CA ALA A 124 -16.75 8.01 -6.30
C ALA A 124 -16.76 9.50 -5.90
N ALA A 125 -16.37 9.83 -4.66
CA ALA A 125 -16.27 11.21 -4.21
C ALA A 125 -15.22 11.99 -5.00
N MET A 126 -14.05 11.38 -5.22
CA MET A 126 -12.90 12.00 -5.87
C MET A 126 -13.07 12.22 -7.37
N VAL A 127 -13.69 11.27 -8.08
CA VAL A 127 -13.91 11.34 -9.54
C VAL A 127 -14.67 12.61 -9.94
N ARG A 128 -15.54 13.13 -9.08
CA ARG A 128 -16.35 14.35 -9.35
C ARG A 128 -15.52 15.64 -9.44
N HIS A 129 -14.28 15.64 -8.92
CA HIS A 129 -13.43 16.83 -8.93
C HIS A 129 -12.73 17.06 -10.27
N GLY A 130 -12.81 16.12 -11.22
CA GLY A 130 -12.33 16.34 -12.59
C GLY A 130 -10.83 16.63 -12.69
N VAL A 131 -10.04 15.94 -11.87
CA VAL A 131 -8.56 15.97 -11.89
C VAL A 131 -8.00 14.62 -12.33
N GLN A 132 -6.68 14.53 -12.54
CA GLN A 132 -6.05 13.25 -12.85
C GLN A 132 -6.26 12.25 -11.72
N MET A 133 -6.70 11.04 -12.05
CA MET A 133 -6.88 9.95 -11.10
C MET A 133 -5.89 8.83 -11.42
N MET A 134 -5.18 8.34 -10.42
CA MET A 134 -4.26 7.21 -10.57
C MET A 134 -4.64 6.09 -9.60
N TYR A 135 -4.79 4.88 -10.10
CA TYR A 135 -5.02 3.66 -9.32
C TYR A 135 -3.74 2.82 -9.38
N LEU A 136 -3.09 2.60 -8.24
CA LEU A 136 -1.80 1.93 -8.14
C LEU A 136 -1.94 0.62 -7.36
N THR A 137 -1.36 -0.47 -7.87
CA THR A 137 -1.37 -1.77 -7.17
C THR A 137 -0.22 -2.68 -7.63
N ALA A 138 0.19 -3.64 -6.79
CA ALA A 138 1.06 -4.75 -7.18
C ALA A 138 0.33 -6.04 -7.58
N THR A 139 -0.92 -6.19 -7.18
CA THR A 139 -1.52 -7.51 -6.93
C THR A 139 -2.84 -7.75 -7.66
N LEU A 140 -3.26 -6.84 -8.55
CA LEU A 140 -4.45 -7.04 -9.36
C LEU A 140 -4.18 -8.06 -10.48
N ALA A 141 -4.76 -9.27 -10.41
CA ALA A 141 -4.60 -10.26 -11.48
C ALA A 141 -5.42 -9.87 -12.72
N PRO A 142 -5.06 -10.32 -13.93
CA PRO A 142 -5.82 -10.00 -15.14
C PRO A 142 -7.28 -10.47 -15.07
N VAL A 143 -7.52 -11.59 -14.39
CA VAL A 143 -8.88 -12.18 -14.22
C VAL A 143 -9.77 -11.33 -13.30
N ASP A 144 -9.20 -10.61 -12.34
CA ASP A 144 -9.94 -9.78 -11.38
C ASP A 144 -10.21 -8.37 -11.92
N MET A 145 -9.59 -8.01 -13.04
CA MET A 145 -9.64 -6.67 -13.61
C MET A 145 -11.04 -6.22 -14.05
N PRO A 146 -11.90 -7.08 -14.66
CA PRO A 146 -13.27 -6.70 -14.98
C PRO A 146 -14.09 -6.33 -13.74
N GLU A 147 -13.99 -7.14 -12.69
CA GLU A 147 -14.66 -6.89 -11.41
C GLU A 147 -14.13 -5.60 -10.76
N PHE A 148 -12.81 -5.41 -10.75
CA PHE A 148 -12.20 -4.17 -10.25
C PHE A 148 -12.77 -2.93 -10.93
N MET A 149 -12.86 -2.95 -12.26
CA MET A 149 -13.42 -1.84 -13.06
C MET A 149 -14.90 -1.57 -12.77
N GLU A 150 -15.69 -2.63 -12.59
CA GLU A 150 -17.10 -2.53 -12.19
C GLU A 150 -17.23 -1.89 -10.81
N VAL A 151 -16.38 -2.31 -9.87
CA VAL A 151 -16.37 -1.85 -8.48
C VAL A 151 -15.99 -0.37 -8.36
N ILE A 152 -14.94 0.09 -9.04
CA ILE A 152 -14.53 1.51 -9.01
C ILE A 152 -15.50 2.42 -9.78
N LYS A 153 -16.37 1.85 -10.61
CA LYS A 153 -17.36 2.56 -11.47
C LYS A 153 -16.73 3.64 -12.34
N VAL A 154 -15.48 3.43 -12.77
CA VAL A 154 -14.79 4.31 -13.71
C VAL A 154 -14.34 3.52 -14.93
N GLN A 155 -14.42 4.14 -16.10
CA GLN A 155 -13.98 3.54 -17.36
C GLN A 155 -12.55 4.00 -17.66
N ILE A 156 -11.58 3.12 -17.43
CA ILE A 156 -10.18 3.38 -17.77
C ILE A 156 -9.93 2.84 -19.19
N LEU A 157 -9.53 3.73 -20.10
CA LEU A 157 -9.18 3.34 -21.47
C LEU A 157 -7.95 2.42 -21.47
N ALA A 158 -7.90 1.49 -22.42
CA ALA A 158 -6.80 0.54 -22.56
C ALA A 158 -5.42 1.22 -22.61
N ASP A 159 -5.31 2.35 -23.31
CA ASP A 159 -4.07 3.13 -23.41
C ASP A 159 -3.61 3.76 -22.09
N ASN A 160 -4.46 3.77 -21.07
CA ASN A 160 -4.15 4.26 -19.72
C ASN A 160 -3.99 3.12 -18.70
N ILE A 161 -3.89 1.88 -19.16
CA ILE A 161 -3.61 0.71 -18.32
C ILE A 161 -2.16 0.29 -18.56
N PHE A 162 -1.34 0.45 -17.53
CA PHE A 162 0.07 0.08 -17.54
C PHE A 162 0.27 -1.13 -16.65
N ARG A 163 0.65 -2.26 -17.23
CA ARG A 163 0.92 -3.50 -16.49
C ARG A 163 2.33 -3.98 -16.79
N ASP A 164 3.11 -4.17 -15.73
CA ASP A 164 4.42 -4.82 -15.78
C ASP A 164 4.35 -6.21 -15.13
N SER A 165 5.41 -7.00 -15.32
CA SER A 165 5.59 -8.29 -14.67
C SER A 165 5.60 -8.13 -13.16
N THR A 166 4.74 -8.89 -12.47
CA THR A 166 4.77 -9.03 -11.01
C THR A 166 5.68 -10.15 -10.54
N SER A 167 6.23 -10.95 -11.47
CA SER A 167 7.17 -12.03 -11.19
C SER A 167 8.57 -11.50 -10.89
N TRP A 168 9.19 -11.98 -9.80
CA TRP A 168 10.57 -11.68 -9.46
C TRP A 168 11.49 -12.75 -10.01
N ARG A 169 12.36 -12.39 -10.97
CA ARG A 169 13.29 -13.34 -11.62
C ARG A 169 14.35 -13.90 -10.66
N ASN A 170 14.53 -13.25 -9.51
CA ASN A 170 15.47 -13.62 -8.45
C ASN A 170 14.79 -14.36 -7.28
N ILE A 171 13.53 -14.80 -7.41
CA ILE A 171 12.86 -15.68 -6.45
C ILE A 171 12.69 -17.07 -7.06
N ALA A 172 13.12 -18.10 -6.32
CA ALA A 172 12.79 -19.49 -6.59
C ALA A 172 11.65 -19.94 -5.66
N TYR A 173 10.69 -20.69 -6.20
CA TYR A 173 9.58 -21.26 -5.44
C TYR A 173 9.79 -22.76 -5.26
N SER A 174 9.56 -23.26 -4.05
CA SER A 174 9.60 -24.68 -3.72
C SER A 174 8.53 -25.02 -2.70
N VAL A 175 7.93 -26.19 -2.83
CA VAL A 175 7.05 -26.79 -1.82
C VAL A 175 7.83 -27.92 -1.16
N VAL A 176 7.89 -27.92 0.17
CA VAL A 176 8.52 -28.98 0.97
C VAL A 176 7.43 -29.59 1.82
N GLU A 177 7.17 -30.87 1.60
CA GLU A 177 6.26 -31.65 2.44
C GLU A 177 7.04 -32.21 3.63
N HIS A 178 6.41 -32.31 4.80
CA HIS A 178 6.97 -32.98 5.97
C HIS A 178 6.12 -34.20 6.32
N GLU A 179 6.73 -35.19 6.98
CA GLU A 179 6.01 -36.38 7.45
C GLU A 179 5.02 -35.99 8.55
N GLY A 180 3.82 -36.58 8.53
CA GLY A 180 2.71 -36.17 9.41
C GLY A 180 2.88 -36.53 10.89
N ASP A 181 3.88 -37.35 11.22
CA ASP A 181 4.30 -37.67 12.58
C ASP A 181 5.36 -36.70 13.12
N ILE A 182 5.96 -35.88 12.26
CA ILE A 182 6.85 -34.79 12.65
C ILE A 182 6.00 -33.57 12.99
N GLU A 183 6.26 -32.99 14.17
CA GLU A 183 5.65 -31.75 14.57
C GLU A 183 6.03 -30.60 13.63
N GLU A 184 5.07 -29.76 13.24
CA GLU A 184 5.26 -28.66 12.28
C GLU A 184 6.43 -27.75 12.67
N THR A 185 6.57 -27.43 13.95
CA THR A 185 7.66 -26.62 14.48
C THR A 185 9.03 -27.26 14.24
N GLN A 186 9.14 -28.57 14.47
CA GLN A 186 10.38 -29.32 14.24
C GLN A 186 10.71 -29.36 12.75
N ALA A 187 9.72 -29.59 11.88
CA ALA A 187 9.91 -29.55 10.43
C ALA A 187 10.40 -28.18 9.93
N VAL A 188 9.83 -27.08 10.46
CA VAL A 188 10.28 -25.72 10.15
C VAL A 188 11.71 -25.48 10.63
N ARG A 189 12.06 -25.95 11.84
CA ARG A 189 13.42 -25.84 12.40
C ARG A 189 14.46 -26.51 11.50
N ASP A 190 14.20 -27.74 11.08
CA ASP A 190 15.11 -28.50 10.24
C ASP A 190 15.28 -27.86 8.86
N LEU A 191 14.18 -27.34 8.30
CA LEU A 191 14.21 -26.58 7.05
C LEU A 191 15.05 -25.30 7.17
N VAL A 192 14.91 -24.55 8.27
CA VAL A 192 15.69 -23.34 8.53
C VAL A 192 17.18 -23.67 8.66
N ALA A 193 17.52 -24.71 9.42
CA ALA A 193 18.91 -25.15 9.58
C ALA A 193 19.54 -25.53 8.24
N TRP A 194 18.84 -26.35 7.45
CA TRP A 194 19.29 -26.74 6.10
C TRP A 194 19.49 -25.53 5.18
N LYS A 195 18.56 -24.56 5.21
CA LYS A 195 18.69 -23.33 4.39
C LYS A 195 19.86 -22.46 4.83
N LEU A 196 20.13 -22.35 6.12
CA LEU A 196 21.29 -21.59 6.62
C LEU A 196 22.62 -22.23 6.20
N GLU A 197 22.68 -23.57 6.07
CA GLU A 197 23.85 -24.27 5.54
C GLU A 197 23.99 -24.12 4.02
N GLU A 198 22.88 -24.14 3.28
CA GLU A 198 22.87 -23.98 1.82
C GLU A 198 23.43 -22.60 1.38
N TYR A 199 23.13 -21.54 2.13
CA TYR A 199 23.54 -20.17 1.80
C TYR A 199 24.72 -19.70 2.66
N LEU A 200 25.93 -19.71 2.07
CA LEU A 200 27.20 -19.34 2.73
C LEU A 200 27.34 -17.86 3.15
N ALA A 201 26.58 -16.95 2.52
CA ALA A 201 26.51 -15.55 2.92
C ALA A 201 25.59 -15.40 4.15
N PRO A 202 25.68 -14.33 4.96
CA PRO A 202 24.74 -14.11 6.07
C PRO A 202 23.29 -13.99 5.53
N ALA A 203 22.61 -15.12 5.47
CA ALA A 203 21.27 -15.25 4.97
C ALA A 203 20.29 -14.76 6.04
N LYS A 204 19.28 -14.00 5.61
CA LYS A 204 18.16 -13.63 6.46
C LYS A 204 16.96 -14.46 6.04
N ILE A 205 16.32 -15.10 7.01
CA ILE A 205 15.12 -15.90 6.80
C ILE A 205 13.95 -15.17 7.48
N ILE A 206 12.83 -15.10 6.78
CA ILE A 206 11.57 -14.61 7.33
C ILE A 206 10.60 -15.78 7.34
N ILE A 207 10.04 -16.08 8.51
CA ILE A 207 9.06 -17.15 8.69
C ILE A 207 7.70 -16.48 8.92
N TYR A 208 6.74 -16.82 8.07
CA TYR A 208 5.35 -16.41 8.23
C TYR A 208 4.53 -17.58 8.78
N SER A 209 3.62 -17.28 9.69
CA SER A 209 2.62 -18.23 10.18
C SER A 209 1.26 -17.55 10.27
N SER A 210 0.20 -18.34 10.23
CA SER A 210 -1.20 -17.90 10.18
C SER A 210 -1.75 -17.46 11.54
N SER A 211 -1.08 -17.79 12.65
CA SER A 211 -1.51 -17.43 14.01
C SER A 211 -0.37 -16.82 14.84
N ILE A 212 -0.75 -15.94 15.80
CA ILE A 212 0.21 -15.34 16.73
C ILE A 212 0.75 -16.41 17.68
N GLU A 213 -0.08 -17.39 18.03
CA GLU A 213 0.23 -18.52 18.89
C GLU A 213 1.36 -19.34 18.28
N ALA A 214 1.25 -19.73 17.00
CA ALA A 214 2.29 -20.47 16.29
C ALA A 214 3.59 -19.66 16.15
N ILE A 215 3.53 -18.36 15.86
CA ILE A 215 4.74 -17.50 15.85
C ILE A 215 5.43 -17.48 17.21
N LYS A 216 4.66 -17.44 18.31
CA LYS A 216 5.21 -17.44 19.67
C LYS A 216 5.84 -18.78 20.04
N GLU A 217 5.27 -19.88 19.58
CA GLU A 217 5.80 -21.23 19.77
C GLU A 217 7.10 -21.40 18.98
N LEU A 218 7.07 -21.16 17.66
CA LEU A 218 8.24 -21.16 16.78
C LEU A 218 9.34 -20.24 17.30
N GLY A 219 9.01 -19.00 17.68
CA GLY A 219 10.01 -18.02 18.12
C GLY A 219 10.66 -18.36 19.46
N LYS A 220 9.94 -19.06 20.36
CA LYS A 220 10.53 -19.59 21.60
C LYS A 220 11.46 -20.75 21.31
N GLU A 221 11.06 -21.66 20.44
CA GLU A 221 11.85 -22.86 20.15
C GLU A 221 13.10 -22.57 19.32
N LEU A 222 12.97 -21.66 18.35
CA LEU A 222 14.07 -21.26 17.47
C LEU A 222 14.96 -20.16 18.07
N GLU A 223 14.58 -19.58 19.20
CA GLU A 223 15.26 -18.45 19.87
C GLU A 223 15.47 -17.22 18.95
N TYR A 224 14.58 -17.00 17.98
CA TYR A 224 14.65 -15.86 17.05
C TYR A 224 13.67 -14.72 17.40
N PRO A 225 13.96 -13.48 16.96
CA PRO A 225 13.05 -12.35 17.12
C PRO A 225 11.68 -12.61 16.46
N MET A 226 10.61 -12.26 17.17
CA MET A 226 9.22 -12.45 16.72
C MET A 226 8.57 -11.13 16.37
N TYR A 227 7.78 -11.10 15.29
CA TYR A 227 6.99 -9.94 14.90
C TYR A 227 5.50 -10.29 14.78
N TYR A 228 4.62 -9.57 15.49
CA TYR A 228 3.16 -9.64 15.32
C TYR A 228 2.51 -8.30 15.74
N ALA A 229 1.24 -8.09 15.36
CA ALA A 229 0.58 -6.78 15.51
C ALA A 229 0.67 -6.16 16.92
N LYS A 230 0.58 -6.99 17.97
CA LYS A 230 0.63 -6.61 19.39
C LYS A 230 2.02 -6.72 20.04
N VAL A 231 3.09 -7.02 19.29
CA VAL A 231 4.42 -7.18 19.89
C VAL A 231 5.06 -5.83 20.16
N GLY A 232 5.41 -5.57 21.43
CA GLY A 232 6.21 -4.43 21.86
C GLY A 232 5.68 -3.04 21.49
N SER A 233 6.49 -2.04 21.81
CA SER A 233 6.42 -0.67 21.35
C SER A 233 6.90 -0.53 19.89
N GLU A 234 6.57 0.57 19.22
CA GLU A 234 7.08 0.83 17.85
C GLU A 234 8.61 0.86 17.76
N ALA A 235 9.27 1.31 18.82
CA ALA A 235 10.73 1.32 18.90
C ALA A 235 11.32 -0.10 18.92
N GLU A 236 10.62 -1.06 19.54
CA GLU A 236 11.02 -2.47 19.53
C GLU A 236 10.75 -3.11 18.18
N LYS A 237 9.63 -2.76 17.54
CA LYS A 237 9.32 -3.18 16.15
C LYS A 237 10.37 -2.71 15.15
N LYS A 238 10.92 -1.49 15.31
CA LYS A 238 12.00 -0.96 14.46
C LYS A 238 13.34 -1.69 14.65
N LYS A 239 13.57 -2.37 15.78
CA LYS A 239 14.80 -3.15 16.02
C LYS A 239 14.76 -4.56 15.43
N ILE A 240 13.55 -5.07 15.14
CA ILE A 240 13.34 -6.40 14.54
C ILE A 240 13.42 -6.34 13.01
N ARG A 241 13.19 -5.16 12.42
CA ARG A 241 13.34 -4.88 10.98
C ARG A 241 14.79 -4.59 10.62
#